data_AF-A0A2N2ZIB0-F1
#
_entry.id   AF-A0A2N2ZIB0-F1
#
_cell.length_a   1.000
_cell.length_b   1.000
_cell.length_c   1.000
_cell.angle_alpha   90.00
_cell.angle_beta   90.00
_cell.angle_gamma   90.00
#
_symmetry.space_group_name_H-M   'P 1'
#
loop_
_entity.id
_entity.type
_entity.pdbx_description
1 polymer ?
#
loop_
_entity_poly.entity_id
_entity_poly.type
_entity_poly.pdbx_seq_one_letter_code
_entity_poly.pdbx_strand_id
1 'polypeptide(L)'
;MKLPNWTENELILTLDLYFKIKRGEQTQSSAILNEMSKKLRNLIINKDFVDDPVFRNKNGISRKLGNFAAIDPNNQGKGLFSYSKLDKEIFMRYFENQIELIKAVNSIENTNLSISPAKLQWTEEELILVLALYKELTYGQMHGRNAKVIAMSNLLRSLPIHDIKLHYNNFRSAASISLRLSNYRSCDPKCNSNGLRSSGKGLFKEIFTKYSNNDEQFYSMLSCIVKKYKIDLSKIISRDFVLNNISLEQQPIMSNFQIHKNKETSSTFLNKVKNYYSRKSISCSICNIDLNKIYGKLGEDAIEYHCIKKNFINNSYNVEVSIGDYIQVCPSCHKILDKFYGKLDYNDLKAIIKNE
;
A
#
# COMPACT_ATOMS: atom_id res chain seq x y z
N MET A 1 10.90 3.38 -35.73
CA MET A 1 11.30 3.25 -34.31
C MET A 1 12.04 1.92 -34.17
N LYS A 2 13.19 1.88 -33.48
CA LYS A 2 13.95 0.64 -33.30
C LYS A 2 13.26 -0.19 -32.21
N LEU A 3 12.88 -1.44 -32.52
CA LEU A 3 12.28 -2.35 -31.53
C LEU A 3 13.29 -2.65 -30.41
N PRO A 4 12.83 -2.86 -29.17
CA PRO A 4 13.71 -3.20 -28.07
C PRO A 4 14.34 -4.59 -28.25
N ASN A 5 15.54 -4.74 -27.70
CA ASN A 5 16.29 -6.00 -27.71
C ASN A 5 15.53 -7.11 -26.98
N TRP A 6 15.85 -8.37 -27.28
CA TRP A 6 15.33 -9.52 -26.54
C TRP A 6 15.88 -9.52 -25.12
N THR A 7 14.99 -9.73 -24.16
CA THR A 7 15.32 -9.87 -22.74
C THR A 7 15.53 -11.34 -22.38
N GLU A 8 16.17 -11.57 -21.25
CA GLU A 8 16.39 -12.91 -20.70
C GLU A 8 15.07 -13.68 -20.50
N ASN A 9 14.05 -13.07 -19.91
CA ASN A 9 12.75 -13.71 -19.67
C ASN A 9 12.08 -14.14 -20.98
N GLU A 10 12.14 -13.31 -22.02
CA GLU A 10 11.57 -13.65 -23.33
C GLU A 10 12.32 -14.82 -23.98
N LEU A 11 13.65 -14.85 -23.83
CA LEU A 11 14.49 -15.92 -24.36
C LEU A 11 14.26 -17.25 -23.62
N ILE A 12 14.14 -17.22 -22.30
CA ILE A 12 13.85 -18.41 -21.47
C ILE A 12 12.51 -19.04 -21.91
N LEU A 13 11.45 -18.23 -22.03
CA LEU A 13 10.15 -18.73 -22.48
C LEU A 13 10.20 -19.27 -23.92
N THR A 14 10.97 -18.63 -24.81
CA THR A 14 11.11 -19.05 -26.21
C THR A 14 11.97 -20.31 -26.33
N LEU A 15 12.95 -20.49 -25.46
CA LEU A 15 13.78 -21.68 -25.38
C LEU A 15 12.99 -22.90 -24.89
N ASP A 16 12.10 -22.71 -23.91
CA ASP A 16 11.16 -23.76 -23.49
C ASP A 16 10.29 -24.23 -24.66
N LEU A 17 9.75 -23.31 -25.45
CA LEU A 17 9.01 -23.64 -26.67
C LEU A 17 9.88 -24.41 -27.68
N TYR A 18 11.14 -23.99 -27.88
CA TYR A 18 12.07 -24.69 -28.77
C TYR A 18 12.25 -26.16 -28.38
N PHE A 19 12.52 -26.44 -27.10
CA PHE A 19 12.70 -27.82 -26.64
C PHE A 19 11.41 -28.65 -26.71
N LYS A 20 10.24 -28.06 -26.42
CA LYS A 20 8.94 -28.72 -26.61
C LYS A 20 8.71 -29.14 -28.06
N ILE A 21 9.07 -28.28 -29.01
CA ILE A 21 9.00 -28.61 -30.44
C ILE A 21 9.97 -29.75 -30.78
N LYS A 22 11.21 -29.69 -30.29
CA LYS A 22 12.23 -30.72 -30.56
C LYS A 22 11.84 -32.10 -30.01
N ARG A 23 11.21 -32.15 -28.84
CA ARG A 23 10.71 -33.39 -28.23
C ARG A 23 9.43 -33.93 -28.89
N GLY A 24 8.86 -33.21 -29.85
CA GLY A 24 7.59 -33.57 -30.49
C GLY A 24 6.36 -33.32 -29.62
N GLU A 25 6.51 -32.62 -28.49
CA GLU A 25 5.40 -32.24 -27.61
C GLU A 25 4.53 -31.13 -28.23
N GLN A 26 5.11 -30.36 -29.16
CA GLN A 26 4.46 -29.27 -29.87
C GLN A 26 4.86 -29.25 -31.35
N THR A 27 3.94 -28.85 -32.21
CA THR A 27 4.23 -28.62 -33.63
C THR A 27 4.51 -27.15 -33.87
N GLN A 28 5.57 -26.82 -34.63
CA GLN A 28 5.85 -25.43 -35.06
C GLN A 28 4.80 -24.97 -36.09
N SER A 29 3.61 -24.67 -35.62
CA SER A 29 2.47 -24.20 -36.40
C SER A 29 2.25 -22.71 -36.20
N SER A 30 1.51 -22.08 -37.12
CA SER A 30 1.11 -20.68 -36.93
C SER A 30 0.30 -20.47 -35.64
N ALA A 31 -0.44 -21.48 -35.18
CA ALA A 31 -1.23 -21.40 -33.95
C ALA A 31 -0.32 -21.25 -32.72
N ILE A 32 0.67 -22.14 -32.58
CA ILE A 32 1.63 -22.12 -31.46
C ILE A 32 2.50 -20.86 -31.47
N LEU A 33 2.96 -20.41 -32.64
CA LEU A 33 3.72 -19.16 -32.73
C LEU A 33 2.87 -17.93 -32.37
N ASN A 34 1.56 -17.94 -32.69
CA ASN A 34 0.64 -16.88 -32.29
C ASN A 34 0.34 -16.91 -30.79
N GLU A 35 0.19 -18.10 -30.20
CA GLU A 35 0.03 -18.27 -28.75
C GLU A 35 1.27 -17.75 -28.01
N MET A 36 2.46 -18.12 -28.48
CA MET A 36 3.71 -17.64 -27.91
C MET A 36 3.87 -16.12 -28.06
N SER A 37 3.47 -15.56 -29.21
CA SER A 37 3.42 -14.11 -29.42
C SER A 37 2.51 -13.42 -28.40
N LYS A 38 1.30 -13.95 -28.15
CA LYS A 38 0.41 -13.42 -27.11
C LYS A 38 1.07 -13.49 -25.73
N LYS A 39 1.70 -14.62 -25.40
CA LYS A 39 2.38 -14.82 -24.11
C LYS A 39 3.51 -13.80 -23.89
N LEU A 40 4.38 -13.61 -24.88
CA LEU A 40 5.51 -12.67 -24.80
C LEU A 40 5.04 -11.20 -24.71
N ARG A 41 4.01 -10.82 -25.46
CA ARG A 41 3.48 -9.44 -25.42
C ARG A 41 2.78 -9.11 -24.11
N ASN A 42 2.20 -10.11 -23.45
CA ASN A 42 1.53 -9.95 -22.18
C ASN A 42 2.48 -9.95 -20.97
N LEU A 43 3.80 -10.10 -21.18
CA LEU A 43 4.77 -9.93 -20.10
C LEU A 43 4.74 -8.49 -19.58
N ILE A 44 4.86 -8.31 -18.26
CA ILE A 44 4.84 -6.97 -17.61
C ILE A 44 5.88 -6.02 -18.22
N ILE A 45 7.07 -6.55 -18.51
CA ILE A 45 8.19 -5.81 -19.13
C ILE A 45 7.86 -5.27 -20.53
N ASN A 46 6.81 -5.80 -21.17
CA ASN A 46 6.43 -5.52 -22.56
C ASN A 46 5.11 -4.74 -22.68
N LYS A 47 4.62 -4.15 -21.57
CA LYS A 47 3.30 -3.48 -21.49
C LYS A 47 3.05 -2.41 -22.56
N ASP A 48 4.10 -1.73 -23.03
CA ASP A 48 3.97 -0.65 -24.03
C ASP A 48 3.80 -1.18 -25.46
N PHE A 49 3.91 -2.50 -25.66
CA PHE A 49 3.90 -3.16 -26.97
C PHE A 49 2.83 -4.25 -27.11
N VAL A 50 1.85 -4.30 -26.21
CA VAL A 50 0.79 -5.34 -26.21
C VAL A 50 0.08 -5.40 -27.57
N ASP A 51 -0.28 -4.22 -28.11
CA ASP A 51 -1.01 -4.08 -29.37
C ASP A 51 -0.10 -3.79 -30.59
N ASP A 52 1.23 -3.76 -30.44
CA ASP A 52 2.15 -3.47 -31.54
C ASP A 52 2.28 -4.69 -32.47
N PRO A 53 1.75 -4.66 -33.71
CA PRO A 53 1.70 -5.84 -34.58
C PRO A 53 3.09 -6.38 -34.97
N VAL A 54 4.14 -5.57 -34.87
CA VAL A 54 5.52 -5.92 -35.23
C VAL A 54 6.28 -6.50 -34.04
N PHE A 55 6.00 -6.05 -32.82
CA PHE A 55 6.70 -6.50 -31.62
C PHE A 55 6.45 -7.99 -31.29
N ARG A 56 7.52 -8.79 -31.16
CA ARG A 56 7.48 -10.23 -30.83
C ARG A 56 6.42 -11.03 -31.59
N ASN A 57 6.22 -10.71 -32.87
CA ASN A 57 5.30 -11.43 -33.74
C ASN A 57 5.79 -12.84 -34.11
N LYS A 58 4.91 -13.62 -34.76
CA LYS A 58 5.21 -15.01 -35.17
C LYS A 58 6.51 -15.15 -35.96
N ASN A 59 6.84 -14.18 -36.82
CA ASN A 59 8.06 -14.19 -37.62
C ASN A 59 9.29 -13.96 -36.74
N GLY A 60 9.22 -13.02 -35.80
CA GLY A 60 10.27 -12.77 -34.82
C GLY A 60 10.55 -13.98 -33.93
N ILE A 61 9.50 -14.69 -33.51
CA ILE A 61 9.62 -15.92 -32.71
C ILE A 61 10.23 -17.04 -33.56
N SER A 62 9.73 -17.26 -34.78
CA SER A 62 10.28 -18.26 -35.71
C SER A 62 11.78 -18.04 -35.96
N ARG A 63 12.20 -16.79 -36.17
CA ARG A 63 13.62 -16.44 -36.28
C ARG A 63 14.39 -16.76 -35.00
N LYS A 64 13.81 -16.50 -33.83
CA LYS A 64 14.47 -16.82 -32.56
C LYS A 64 14.65 -18.33 -32.35
N LEU A 65 13.66 -19.15 -32.73
CA LEU A 65 13.78 -20.61 -32.76
C LEU A 65 14.91 -21.04 -33.72
N GLY A 66 15.02 -20.40 -34.89
CA GLY A 66 16.11 -20.64 -35.83
C GLY A 66 17.50 -20.27 -35.29
N ASN A 67 17.61 -19.26 -34.42
CA ASN A 67 18.86 -18.94 -33.72
C ASN A 67 19.22 -20.05 -32.72
N PHE A 68 18.27 -20.55 -31.94
CA PHE A 68 18.52 -21.66 -31.01
C PHE A 68 18.90 -22.95 -31.75
N ALA A 69 18.25 -23.23 -32.87
CA ALA A 69 18.60 -24.34 -33.76
C ALA A 69 20.05 -24.26 -34.30
N ALA A 70 20.61 -23.05 -34.43
CA ALA A 70 22.00 -22.85 -34.83
C ALA A 70 23.01 -23.03 -33.68
N ILE A 71 22.56 -22.92 -32.43
CA ILE A 71 23.40 -23.11 -31.24
C ILE A 71 23.36 -24.58 -30.79
N ASP A 72 22.22 -25.25 -30.97
CA ASP A 72 21.94 -26.61 -30.50
C ASP A 72 22.93 -27.65 -31.07
N PRO A 73 23.83 -28.21 -30.25
CA PRO A 73 24.78 -29.23 -30.67
C PRO A 73 24.11 -30.51 -31.19
N ASN A 74 22.88 -30.76 -30.73
CA ASN A 74 22.11 -31.96 -31.07
C ASN A 74 21.13 -31.70 -32.23
N ASN A 75 21.26 -30.58 -32.95
CA ASN A 75 20.44 -30.30 -34.12
C ASN A 75 21.21 -30.62 -35.41
N GLN A 76 20.67 -31.53 -36.22
CA GLN A 76 21.30 -31.97 -37.48
C GLN A 76 21.00 -31.04 -38.67
N GLY A 77 20.05 -30.11 -38.52
CA GLY A 77 19.68 -29.14 -39.55
C GLY A 77 20.56 -27.88 -39.58
N LYS A 78 20.63 -27.21 -40.73
CA LYS A 78 21.22 -25.86 -40.83
C LYS A 78 20.30 -24.85 -40.13
N GLY A 79 20.65 -24.42 -38.92
CA GLY A 79 20.02 -23.28 -38.26
C GLY A 79 20.29 -21.95 -38.99
N LEU A 80 19.94 -20.83 -38.38
CA LEU A 80 20.28 -19.51 -38.92
C LEU A 80 21.79 -19.22 -38.84
N PHE A 81 22.31 -18.39 -39.75
CA PHE A 81 23.75 -18.07 -39.84
C PHE A 81 24.31 -17.26 -38.66
N SER A 82 23.46 -16.63 -37.83
CA SER A 82 23.91 -15.77 -36.74
C SER A 82 22.93 -15.76 -35.57
N TYR A 83 23.45 -15.79 -34.35
CA TYR A 83 22.70 -15.67 -33.09
C TYR A 83 23.33 -14.60 -32.18
N SER A 84 22.57 -14.08 -31.21
CA SER A 84 23.09 -13.09 -30.27
C SER A 84 23.96 -13.74 -29.17
N LYS A 85 24.84 -12.97 -28.52
CA LYS A 85 25.60 -13.46 -27.36
C LYS A 85 24.68 -13.97 -26.24
N LEU A 86 23.59 -13.25 -25.98
CA LEU A 86 22.60 -13.62 -24.97
C LEU A 86 21.82 -14.88 -25.38
N ASP A 87 21.56 -15.07 -26.68
CA ASP A 87 20.91 -16.29 -27.18
C ASP A 87 21.77 -17.52 -26.84
N LYS A 88 23.08 -17.44 -27.09
CA LYS A 88 24.04 -18.50 -26.75
C LYS A 88 24.13 -18.74 -25.25
N GLU A 89 24.21 -17.67 -24.47
CA GLU A 89 24.32 -17.77 -23.01
C GLU A 89 23.11 -18.47 -22.39
N ILE A 90 21.90 -18.02 -22.71
CA ILE A 90 20.66 -18.61 -22.20
C ILE A 90 20.49 -20.04 -22.71
N PHE A 91 20.80 -20.32 -23.98
CA PHE A 91 20.75 -21.68 -24.49
C PHE A 91 21.68 -22.62 -23.72
N MET A 92 22.97 -22.27 -23.60
CA MET A 92 23.96 -23.12 -22.94
C MET A 92 23.66 -23.30 -21.45
N ARG A 93 23.11 -22.27 -20.78
CA ARG A 93 22.72 -22.34 -19.37
C ARG A 93 21.69 -23.45 -19.10
N TYR A 94 20.77 -23.67 -20.04
CA TYR A 94 19.63 -24.58 -19.84
C TYR A 94 19.67 -25.84 -20.71
N PHE A 95 20.65 -25.97 -21.61
CA PHE A 95 20.74 -27.08 -22.56
C PHE A 95 20.74 -28.45 -21.87
N GLU A 96 21.59 -28.62 -20.85
CA GLU A 96 21.71 -29.86 -20.08
C GLU A 96 20.83 -29.87 -18.82
N ASN A 97 20.23 -28.73 -18.45
CA ASN A 97 19.49 -28.56 -17.20
C ASN A 97 18.04 -28.14 -17.43
N GLN A 98 17.27 -29.07 -17.98
CA GLN A 98 15.84 -28.87 -18.27
C GLN A 98 15.00 -28.62 -17.02
N ILE A 99 15.42 -29.16 -15.86
CA ILE A 99 14.73 -28.94 -14.58
C ILE A 99 14.82 -27.45 -14.19
N GLU A 100 16.01 -26.85 -14.28
CA GLU A 100 16.18 -25.42 -13.99
C GLU A 100 15.47 -24.53 -15.02
N LEU A 101 15.37 -24.97 -16.27
CA LEU A 101 14.56 -24.27 -17.28
C LEU A 101 13.08 -24.22 -16.88
N ILE A 102 12.51 -25.37 -16.48
CA ILE A 102 11.11 -25.46 -16.04
C ILE A 102 10.89 -24.58 -14.80
N LYS A 103 11.82 -24.57 -13.84
CA LYS A 103 11.74 -23.68 -12.67
C LYS A 103 11.77 -22.21 -13.07
N ALA A 104 12.66 -21.82 -13.99
CA ALA A 104 12.76 -20.45 -14.47
C ALA A 104 11.50 -20.00 -15.22
N VAL A 105 10.96 -20.86 -16.09
CA VAL A 105 9.68 -20.63 -16.78
C VAL A 105 8.55 -20.44 -15.78
N ASN A 106 8.42 -21.35 -14.82
CA ASN A 106 7.40 -21.27 -13.77
C ASN A 106 7.55 -20.00 -12.93
N SER A 107 8.79 -19.58 -12.62
CA SER A 107 9.04 -18.32 -11.90
C SER A 107 8.57 -17.12 -12.71
N ILE A 108 8.93 -17.03 -14.00
CA ILE A 108 8.50 -15.95 -14.90
C ILE A 108 6.98 -15.93 -15.05
N GLU A 109 6.36 -17.10 -15.23
CA GLU A 109 4.90 -17.23 -15.34
C GLU A 109 4.22 -16.86 -14.03
N ASN A 110 4.73 -17.30 -12.88
CA ASN A 110 4.19 -16.95 -11.58
C ASN A 110 4.33 -15.45 -11.28
N THR A 111 5.44 -14.81 -11.64
CA THR A 111 5.59 -13.34 -11.56
C THR A 111 4.60 -12.62 -12.46
N ASN A 112 4.29 -13.15 -13.65
CA ASN A 112 3.25 -12.58 -14.51
C ASN A 112 1.81 -12.91 -14.03
N LEU A 113 1.58 -14.05 -13.38
CA LEU A 113 0.28 -14.49 -12.85
C LEU A 113 -0.09 -13.79 -11.54
N SER A 114 0.88 -13.55 -10.66
CA SER A 114 0.72 -12.75 -9.44
C SER A 114 0.43 -11.27 -9.74
N ILE A 115 0.63 -10.85 -10.99
CA ILE A 115 0.41 -9.49 -11.49
C ILE A 115 -0.52 -9.50 -12.73
N SER A 116 -1.38 -10.52 -12.89
CA SER A 116 -2.40 -10.46 -13.94
C SER A 116 -3.39 -9.33 -13.64
N PRO A 117 -3.60 -8.36 -14.56
CA PRO A 117 -4.40 -7.16 -14.30
C PRO A 117 -5.89 -7.44 -14.03
N ALA A 118 -6.36 -8.65 -14.33
CA ALA A 118 -7.72 -9.09 -14.01
C ALA A 118 -7.92 -9.46 -12.53
N LYS A 119 -6.85 -9.58 -11.73
CA LYS A 119 -6.91 -10.15 -10.37
C LYS A 119 -6.50 -9.18 -9.25
N LEU A 120 -6.21 -7.92 -9.56
CA LEU A 120 -5.94 -6.91 -8.53
C LEU A 120 -7.23 -6.60 -7.76
N GLN A 121 -7.29 -7.13 -6.55
CA GLN A 121 -8.42 -6.96 -5.65
C GLN A 121 -8.61 -5.49 -5.31
N TRP A 122 -9.85 -5.09 -5.09
CA TRP A 122 -10.14 -3.78 -4.52
C TRP A 122 -9.71 -3.77 -3.05
N THR A 123 -8.91 -2.78 -2.67
CA THR A 123 -8.52 -2.56 -1.28
C THR A 123 -9.62 -1.81 -0.53
N GLU A 124 -9.57 -1.85 0.80
CA GLU A 124 -10.49 -1.07 1.63
C GLU A 124 -10.35 0.43 1.36
N GLU A 125 -9.13 0.96 1.28
CA GLU A 125 -8.91 2.39 1.06
C GLU A 125 -9.47 2.88 -0.28
N GLU A 126 -9.31 2.11 -1.36
CA GLU A 126 -9.89 2.45 -2.66
C GLU A 126 -11.42 2.46 -2.62
N LEU A 127 -12.02 1.47 -1.95
CA LEU A 127 -13.47 1.38 -1.80
C LEU A 127 -14.04 2.51 -0.94
N ILE A 128 -13.35 2.92 0.12
CA ILE A 128 -13.75 4.06 0.95
C ILE A 128 -13.72 5.37 0.15
N LEU A 129 -12.70 5.58 -0.69
CA LEU A 129 -12.66 6.74 -1.59
C LEU A 129 -13.83 6.73 -2.59
N VAL A 130 -14.15 5.57 -3.18
CA VAL A 130 -15.32 5.45 -4.08
C VAL A 130 -16.64 5.64 -3.33
N LEU A 131 -16.75 5.20 -2.07
CA LEU A 131 -17.91 5.44 -1.22
C LEU A 131 -18.08 6.94 -0.90
N ALA A 132 -16.99 7.67 -0.72
CA ALA A 132 -17.03 9.13 -0.55
C ALA A 132 -17.62 9.81 -1.79
N LEU A 133 -17.21 9.38 -2.99
CA LEU A 133 -17.83 9.83 -4.23
C LEU A 133 -19.31 9.42 -4.33
N TYR A 134 -19.68 8.21 -3.88
CA TYR A 134 -21.07 7.76 -3.88
C TYR A 134 -21.98 8.68 -3.03
N LYS A 135 -21.55 9.05 -1.83
CA LYS A 135 -22.32 9.94 -0.93
C LYS A 135 -22.52 11.35 -1.49
N GLU A 136 -21.67 11.78 -2.41
CA GLU A 136 -21.72 13.09 -3.07
C GLU A 136 -22.60 13.09 -4.33
N LEU A 137 -22.70 11.96 -5.05
CA LEU A 137 -23.39 11.88 -6.33
C LEU A 137 -24.89 11.66 -6.15
N THR A 138 -25.69 12.34 -6.98
CA THR A 138 -27.13 12.10 -7.08
C THR A 138 -27.47 11.04 -8.14
N TYR A 139 -28.75 10.67 -8.23
CA TYR A 139 -29.21 9.71 -9.23
C TYR A 139 -28.87 10.17 -10.66
N GLY A 140 -28.50 9.21 -11.52
CA GLY A 140 -28.10 9.47 -12.90
C GLY A 140 -26.65 9.91 -13.07
N GLN A 141 -25.96 10.33 -12.01
CA GLN A 141 -24.59 10.86 -12.10
C GLN A 141 -23.47 9.79 -12.04
N MET A 142 -23.81 8.53 -11.75
CA MET A 142 -22.83 7.46 -11.46
C MET A 142 -22.17 6.85 -12.71
N HIS A 143 -22.42 7.38 -13.91
CA HIS A 143 -21.91 6.85 -15.17
C HIS A 143 -20.45 7.27 -15.46
N GLY A 144 -19.73 6.47 -16.26
CA GLY A 144 -18.29 6.65 -16.50
C GLY A 144 -17.92 7.94 -17.25
N ARG A 145 -18.90 8.61 -17.87
CA ARG A 145 -18.72 9.92 -18.53
C ARG A 145 -18.76 11.11 -17.56
N ASN A 146 -19.08 10.89 -16.28
CA ASN A 146 -19.17 11.97 -15.31
C ASN A 146 -17.76 12.45 -14.93
N ALA A 147 -17.55 13.77 -14.95
CA ALA A 147 -16.26 14.37 -14.63
C ALA A 147 -15.71 13.97 -13.25
N LYS A 148 -16.56 13.87 -12.21
CA LYS A 148 -16.17 13.42 -10.86
C LYS A 148 -15.73 11.94 -10.86
N VAL A 149 -16.41 11.10 -11.64
CA VAL A 149 -16.05 9.66 -11.79
C VAL A 149 -14.71 9.51 -12.52
N ILE A 150 -14.48 10.31 -13.56
CA ILE A 150 -13.20 10.34 -14.28
C ILE A 150 -12.08 10.86 -13.38
N ALA A 151 -12.33 11.92 -12.60
CA ALA A 151 -11.36 12.46 -11.67
C ALA A 151 -10.99 11.44 -10.58
N MET A 152 -11.97 10.70 -10.05
CA MET A 152 -11.71 9.58 -9.12
C MET A 152 -10.88 8.47 -9.77
N SER A 153 -11.11 8.16 -11.05
CA SER A 153 -10.29 7.20 -11.80
C SER A 153 -8.83 7.62 -11.84
N ASN A 154 -8.57 8.88 -12.17
CA ASN A 154 -7.22 9.41 -12.23
C ASN A 154 -6.56 9.43 -10.85
N LEU A 155 -7.31 9.79 -9.81
CA LEU A 155 -6.83 9.76 -8.43
C LEU A 155 -6.39 8.33 -8.03
N LEU A 156 -7.28 7.34 -8.13
CA LEU A 156 -6.99 5.97 -7.71
C LEU A 156 -5.79 5.37 -8.46
N ARG A 157 -5.63 5.71 -9.74
CA ARG A 157 -4.49 5.28 -10.56
C ARG A 157 -3.16 5.92 -10.16
N SER A 158 -3.19 7.07 -9.49
CA SER A 158 -2.00 7.79 -9.04
C SER A 158 -1.51 7.36 -7.65
N LEU A 159 -2.33 6.63 -6.89
CA LEU A 159 -2.01 6.26 -5.52
C LEU A 159 -0.96 5.14 -5.46
N PRO A 160 0.03 5.23 -4.57
CA PRO A 160 1.04 4.20 -4.36
C PRO A 160 0.51 3.07 -3.46
N ILE A 161 -0.72 2.60 -3.71
CA ILE A 161 -1.34 1.48 -2.95
C ILE A 161 -0.85 0.15 -3.50
N HIS A 162 -0.73 0.06 -4.82
CA HIS A 162 -0.21 -1.12 -5.50
C HIS A 162 1.23 -0.83 -5.91
N ASP A 163 2.15 -1.73 -5.58
CA ASP A 163 3.60 -1.56 -5.74
C ASP A 163 4.08 -1.61 -7.22
N ILE A 164 3.12 -1.58 -8.16
CA ILE A 164 3.34 -1.76 -9.57
C ILE A 164 2.83 -0.50 -10.27
N LYS A 165 3.66 0.09 -11.15
CA LYS A 165 3.27 1.16 -12.08
C LYS A 165 2.31 0.57 -13.14
N LEU A 166 1.10 0.27 -12.71
CA LEU A 166 0.01 -0.35 -13.46
C LEU A 166 -0.62 0.68 -14.41
N HIS A 167 0.00 0.88 -15.58
CA HIS A 167 -0.60 1.65 -16.67
C HIS A 167 -1.45 0.75 -17.57
N TYR A 168 -2.41 0.03 -16.99
CA TYR A 168 -3.38 -0.75 -17.77
C TYR A 168 -4.66 0.06 -17.97
N ASN A 169 -5.16 0.12 -19.21
CA ASN A 169 -6.37 0.87 -19.57
C ASN A 169 -7.60 0.53 -18.70
N ASN A 170 -7.68 -0.71 -18.21
CA ASN A 170 -8.79 -1.22 -17.41
C ASN A 170 -8.59 -1.07 -15.89
N PHE A 171 -7.37 -0.81 -15.40
CA PHE A 171 -7.12 -0.66 -13.97
C PHE A 171 -7.82 0.60 -13.45
N ARG A 172 -8.68 0.45 -12.43
CA ARG A 172 -9.49 1.51 -11.80
C ARG A 172 -10.07 2.50 -12.81
N SER A 173 -10.53 1.99 -13.96
CA SER A 173 -11.15 2.80 -15.02
C SER A 173 -12.46 3.44 -14.57
N ALA A 174 -12.85 4.52 -15.24
CA ALA A 174 -14.13 5.18 -14.98
C ALA A 174 -15.31 4.19 -15.06
N ALA A 175 -15.28 3.23 -16.00
CA ALA A 175 -16.26 2.15 -16.09
C ALA A 175 -16.25 1.24 -14.86
N SER A 176 -15.07 0.87 -14.35
CA SER A 176 -14.94 0.04 -13.14
C SER A 176 -15.43 0.77 -11.88
N ILE A 177 -15.25 2.09 -11.81
CA ILE A 177 -15.75 2.93 -10.71
C ILE A 177 -17.26 3.05 -10.79
N SER A 178 -17.83 3.29 -11.98
CA SER A 178 -19.28 3.28 -12.19
C SER A 178 -19.95 1.97 -11.78
N LEU A 179 -19.26 0.84 -12.01
CA LEU A 179 -19.72 -0.46 -11.52
C LEU A 179 -19.73 -0.50 -9.99
N ARG A 180 -18.69 0.02 -9.32
CA ARG A 180 -18.65 0.09 -7.84
C ARG A 180 -19.69 1.04 -7.25
N LEU A 181 -19.96 2.17 -7.89
CA LEU A 181 -21.05 3.08 -7.52
C LEU A 181 -22.41 2.39 -7.67
N SER A 182 -22.63 1.66 -8.76
CA SER A 182 -23.84 0.84 -8.95
C SER A 182 -23.98 -0.25 -7.88
N ASN A 183 -22.87 -0.87 -7.46
CA ASN A 183 -22.87 -1.82 -6.36
C ASN A 183 -23.26 -1.17 -5.04
N TYR A 184 -22.72 0.00 -4.69
CA TYR A 184 -23.12 0.73 -3.48
C TYR A 184 -24.60 1.10 -3.51
N ARG A 185 -25.10 1.56 -4.66
CA ARG A 185 -26.53 1.82 -4.87
C ARG A 185 -27.39 0.59 -4.59
N SER A 186 -26.96 -0.59 -5.02
CA SER A 186 -27.69 -1.85 -4.77
C SER A 186 -27.73 -2.24 -3.29
N CYS A 187 -26.83 -1.71 -2.46
CA CYS A 187 -26.82 -1.93 -1.02
C CYS A 187 -27.62 -0.87 -0.24
N ASP A 188 -27.91 0.28 -0.86
CA ASP A 188 -28.51 1.44 -0.21
C ASP A 188 -30.03 1.29 -0.02
N PRO A 189 -30.54 1.18 1.22
CA PRO A 189 -31.97 1.02 1.48
C PRO A 189 -32.82 2.20 1.00
N LYS A 190 -32.23 3.40 0.84
CA LYS A 190 -32.92 4.59 0.33
C LYS A 190 -33.19 4.51 -1.17
N CYS A 191 -32.45 3.66 -1.89
CA CYS A 191 -32.62 3.45 -3.31
C CYS A 191 -33.69 2.37 -3.54
N ASN A 192 -34.92 2.79 -3.85
CA ASN A 192 -36.03 1.90 -4.18
C ASN A 192 -35.89 1.27 -5.59
N SER A 193 -34.72 0.68 -5.87
CA SER A 193 -34.45 0.03 -7.15
C SER A 193 -34.50 -1.48 -7.00
N ASN A 194 -35.30 -2.12 -7.86
CA ASN A 194 -35.19 -3.54 -8.22
C ASN A 194 -33.88 -3.85 -8.98
N GLY A 195 -32.77 -3.23 -8.58
CA GLY A 195 -31.46 -3.45 -9.18
C GLY A 195 -31.00 -4.89 -8.98
N LEU A 196 -29.98 -5.31 -9.75
CA LEU A 196 -29.43 -6.66 -9.79
C LEU A 196 -29.40 -7.31 -8.40
N ARG A 197 -30.37 -8.19 -8.12
CA ARG A 197 -30.63 -8.84 -6.82
C ARG A 197 -29.50 -9.77 -6.34
N SER A 198 -28.36 -9.76 -7.03
CA SER A 198 -27.19 -10.61 -6.82
C SER A 198 -25.87 -9.83 -6.88
N SER A 199 -25.80 -8.63 -6.30
CA SER A 199 -24.50 -8.04 -5.94
C SER A 199 -23.90 -8.88 -4.80
N GLY A 200 -23.19 -9.93 -5.21
CA GLY A 200 -22.73 -11.04 -4.37
C GLY A 200 -21.82 -10.66 -3.19
N LYS A 201 -21.36 -11.70 -2.49
CA LYS A 201 -20.37 -11.61 -1.39
C LYS A 201 -19.15 -10.80 -1.85
N GLY A 202 -18.71 -9.80 -1.08
CA GLY A 202 -17.52 -9.02 -1.42
C GLY A 202 -17.31 -7.78 -0.56
N LEU A 203 -16.05 -7.34 -0.47
CA LEU A 203 -15.57 -6.27 0.41
C LEU A 203 -16.36 -4.95 0.29
N PHE A 204 -16.86 -4.59 -0.90
CA PHE A 204 -17.67 -3.37 -1.07
C PHE A 204 -18.94 -3.39 -0.20
N LYS A 205 -19.57 -4.56 -0.02
CA LYS A 205 -20.79 -4.70 0.79
C LYS A 205 -20.49 -4.57 2.28
N GLU A 206 -19.35 -5.10 2.71
CA GLU A 206 -18.86 -4.96 4.09
C GLU A 206 -18.55 -3.49 4.40
N ILE A 207 -17.81 -2.82 3.50
CA ILE A 207 -17.51 -1.39 3.60
C ILE A 207 -18.81 -0.56 3.62
N PHE A 208 -19.77 -0.86 2.75
CA PHE A 208 -21.06 -0.16 2.76
C PHE A 208 -21.81 -0.36 4.07
N THR A 209 -21.98 -1.62 4.52
CA THR A 209 -22.68 -1.95 5.76
C THR A 209 -22.03 -1.26 6.97
N LYS A 210 -20.70 -1.22 7.02
CA LYS A 210 -19.93 -0.61 8.11
C LYS A 210 -20.11 0.90 8.20
N TYR A 211 -20.17 1.59 7.06
CA TYR A 211 -20.07 3.06 7.01
C TYR A 211 -21.35 3.77 6.54
N SER A 212 -22.38 3.06 6.10
CA SER A 212 -23.63 3.68 5.59
C SER A 212 -24.38 4.47 6.66
N ASN A 213 -24.38 3.97 7.90
CA ASN A 213 -25.08 4.56 9.05
C ASN A 213 -24.14 5.11 10.13
N ASN A 214 -22.82 5.09 9.90
CA ASN A 214 -21.83 5.60 10.85
C ASN A 214 -20.91 6.61 10.16
N ASP A 215 -21.46 7.81 9.98
CA ASP A 215 -20.78 8.90 9.29
C ASP A 215 -19.49 9.32 10.02
N GLU A 216 -19.48 9.39 11.35
CA GLU A 216 -18.29 9.74 12.14
C GLU A 216 -17.12 8.78 11.85
N GLN A 217 -17.37 7.47 11.92
CA GLN A 217 -16.34 6.46 11.66
C GLN A 217 -15.87 6.49 10.20
N PHE A 218 -16.80 6.71 9.26
CA PHE A 218 -16.49 6.84 7.85
C PHE A 218 -15.55 8.01 7.56
N TYR A 219 -15.90 9.20 8.04
CA TYR A 219 -15.12 10.42 7.79
C TYR A 219 -13.77 10.40 8.51
N SER A 220 -13.69 9.80 9.70
CA SER A 220 -12.42 9.56 10.39
C SER A 220 -11.48 8.71 9.54
N MET A 221 -11.98 7.59 9.00
CA MET A 221 -11.17 6.73 8.13
C MET A 221 -10.79 7.41 6.81
N LEU A 222 -11.73 8.11 6.17
CA LEU A 222 -11.47 8.87 4.95
C LEU A 222 -10.38 9.94 5.17
N SER A 223 -10.43 10.66 6.30
CA SER A 223 -9.42 11.63 6.69
C SER A 223 -8.04 10.98 6.86
N CYS A 224 -7.97 9.79 7.46
CA CYS A 224 -6.71 9.04 7.57
C CYS A 224 -6.13 8.68 6.20
N ILE A 225 -6.95 8.21 5.26
CA ILE A 225 -6.52 7.88 3.89
C ILE A 225 -6.02 9.13 3.16
N VAL A 226 -6.77 10.23 3.24
CA VAL A 226 -6.42 11.51 2.61
C VAL A 226 -5.06 12.02 3.12
N LYS A 227 -4.84 11.96 4.44
CA LYS A 227 -3.55 12.34 5.06
C LYS A 227 -2.42 11.40 4.65
N LYS A 228 -2.65 10.08 4.72
CA LYS A 228 -1.66 9.04 4.40
C LYS A 228 -1.08 9.22 2.99
N TYR A 229 -1.94 9.48 2.01
CA TYR A 229 -1.53 9.60 0.60
C TYR A 229 -1.46 11.04 0.08
N LYS A 230 -1.63 12.04 0.94
CA LYS A 230 -1.62 13.48 0.59
C LYS A 230 -2.58 13.81 -0.57
N ILE A 231 -3.80 13.29 -0.49
CA ILE A 231 -4.83 13.43 -1.52
C ILE A 231 -5.49 14.80 -1.44
N ASP A 232 -5.75 15.42 -2.59
CA ASP A 232 -6.65 16.57 -2.69
C ASP A 232 -8.01 16.13 -3.24
N LEU A 233 -9.01 16.01 -2.36
CA LEU A 233 -10.38 15.64 -2.74
C LEU A 233 -11.24 16.83 -3.22
N SER A 234 -10.76 18.07 -3.08
CA SER A 234 -11.55 19.28 -3.33
C SER A 234 -12.08 19.39 -4.78
N LYS A 235 -11.41 18.71 -5.72
CA LYS A 235 -11.80 18.67 -7.14
C LYS A 235 -12.84 17.61 -7.47
N ILE A 236 -13.10 16.67 -6.55
CA ILE A 236 -13.93 15.48 -6.79
C ILE A 236 -15.21 15.56 -5.97
N ILE A 237 -15.13 16.06 -4.75
CA ILE A 237 -16.20 16.11 -3.76
C ILE A 237 -16.44 17.56 -3.36
N SER A 238 -17.70 17.97 -3.16
CA SER A 238 -18.04 19.36 -2.89
C SER A 238 -17.42 19.85 -1.59
N ARG A 239 -17.01 21.12 -1.59
CA ARG A 239 -16.31 21.75 -0.46
C ARG A 239 -17.15 21.70 0.82
N ASP A 240 -18.47 21.77 0.74
CA ASP A 240 -19.38 21.66 1.89
C ASP A 240 -19.41 20.23 2.47
N PHE A 241 -19.31 19.20 1.63
CA PHE A 241 -19.21 17.82 2.08
C PHE A 241 -17.87 17.54 2.78
N VAL A 242 -16.80 18.14 2.26
CA VAL A 242 -15.48 18.10 2.89
C VAL A 242 -15.53 18.92 4.19
N LEU A 243 -15.84 20.21 4.17
CA LEU A 243 -15.84 21.10 5.34
C LEU A 243 -16.79 20.68 6.47
N ASN A 244 -17.99 20.17 6.17
CA ASN A 244 -18.98 19.81 7.20
C ASN A 244 -18.73 18.43 7.83
N ASN A 245 -17.95 17.55 7.18
CA ASN A 245 -17.82 16.15 7.62
C ASN A 245 -16.38 15.63 7.69
N ILE A 246 -15.51 16.09 6.80
CA ILE A 246 -14.06 15.91 6.88
C ILE A 246 -13.56 17.20 7.50
N SER A 247 -13.50 17.30 8.83
CA SER A 247 -12.92 18.47 9.50
C SER A 247 -11.54 18.79 8.89
N LEU A 248 -11.54 19.65 7.86
CA LEU A 248 -10.42 20.42 7.34
C LEU A 248 -10.29 21.70 8.18
N GLU A 249 -11.01 21.77 9.31
CA GLU A 249 -10.42 22.37 10.46
C GLU A 249 -9.08 21.70 10.70
N GLN A 250 -8.07 22.56 10.68
CA GLN A 250 -6.91 22.54 11.55
C GLN A 250 -7.28 22.18 13.01
N GLN A 251 -7.90 21.03 13.24
CA GLN A 251 -7.73 20.29 14.48
C GLN A 251 -6.22 19.99 14.47
N PRO A 252 -5.44 20.52 15.43
CA PRO A 252 -4.08 20.08 15.52
C PRO A 252 -4.19 18.56 15.62
N ILE A 253 -3.55 17.84 14.70
CA ILE A 253 -3.08 16.50 15.07
C ILE A 253 -2.34 16.82 16.34
N MET A 254 -2.96 16.41 17.45
CA MET A 254 -2.41 16.66 18.75
C MET A 254 -1.03 16.08 18.61
N SER A 255 -0.01 16.95 18.57
CA SER A 255 1.34 16.51 18.22
C SER A 255 1.65 15.36 19.16
N ASN A 256 2.54 14.42 18.79
CA ASN A 256 2.89 13.36 19.74
C ASN A 256 3.18 13.94 21.14
N PHE A 257 3.73 15.16 21.18
CA PHE A 257 3.85 16.03 22.35
C PHE A 257 2.52 16.43 23.03
N GLN A 258 1.50 16.90 22.32
CA GLN A 258 0.21 17.23 22.94
C GLN A 258 -0.59 15.98 23.36
N ILE A 259 -0.46 14.82 22.68
CA ILE A 259 -1.02 13.53 23.15
C ILE A 259 -0.34 13.11 24.45
N HIS A 260 0.98 13.22 24.46
CA HIS A 260 1.82 13.00 25.64
C HIS A 260 1.42 13.92 26.80
N LYS A 261 1.30 15.23 26.54
CA LYS A 261 0.88 16.21 27.53
C LYS A 261 -0.52 15.94 28.08
N ASN A 262 -1.47 15.53 27.23
CA ASN A 262 -2.81 15.19 27.69
C ASN A 262 -2.83 13.97 28.62
N LYS A 263 -1.91 13.02 28.47
CA LYS A 263 -1.73 11.91 29.43
C LYS A 263 -1.27 12.45 30.78
N GLU A 264 -0.33 13.40 30.76
CA GLU A 264 0.24 14.07 31.94
C GLU A 264 -0.66 15.11 32.59
N THR A 265 -1.77 15.48 31.93
CA THR A 265 -2.75 16.45 32.47
C THR A 265 -4.15 15.87 32.67
N SER A 266 -4.37 14.58 32.34
CA SER A 266 -5.67 13.93 32.55
C SER A 266 -6.00 13.75 34.05
N SER A 267 -7.02 14.47 34.52
CA SER A 267 -7.31 14.62 35.96
C SER A 267 -7.65 13.30 36.67
N THR A 268 -8.39 12.40 36.01
CA THR A 268 -8.86 11.15 36.62
C THR A 268 -7.75 10.12 36.82
N PHE A 269 -6.79 10.05 35.89
CA PHE A 269 -5.70 9.08 35.94
C PHE A 269 -4.51 9.60 36.76
N LEU A 270 -4.17 10.88 36.65
CA LEU A 270 -3.11 11.49 37.47
C LEU A 270 -3.40 11.40 38.96
N ASN A 271 -4.66 11.55 39.38
CA ASN A 271 -5.01 11.40 40.79
C ASN A 271 -4.71 9.97 41.30
N LYS A 272 -4.87 8.95 40.44
CA LYS A 272 -4.48 7.57 40.77
C LYS A 272 -2.96 7.42 40.85
N VAL A 273 -2.21 8.04 39.94
CA VAL A 273 -0.74 8.05 39.97
C VAL A 273 -0.23 8.75 41.23
N LYS A 274 -0.74 9.95 41.54
CA LYS A 274 -0.42 10.71 42.76
C LYS A 274 -0.65 9.87 44.03
N ASN A 275 -1.82 9.24 44.14
CA ASN A 275 -2.15 8.38 45.29
C ASN A 275 -1.28 7.13 45.40
N TYR A 276 -0.78 6.60 44.28
CA TYR A 276 0.13 5.46 44.29
C TYR A 276 1.54 5.86 44.79
N TYR A 277 2.01 7.04 44.37
CA TYR A 277 3.35 7.53 44.71
C TYR A 277 3.43 8.31 46.03
N SER A 278 2.31 8.76 46.61
CA SER A 278 2.28 9.52 47.88
C SER A 278 2.85 8.76 49.09
N ARG A 279 2.97 7.43 48.98
CA ARG A 279 3.57 6.57 50.02
C ARG A 279 5.04 6.22 49.78
N LYS A 280 5.67 6.76 48.72
CA LYS A 280 7.06 6.48 48.34
C LYS A 280 7.93 7.72 48.55
N SER A 281 9.26 7.53 48.56
CA SER A 281 10.23 8.62 48.65
C SER A 281 10.06 9.63 47.50
N ILE A 282 9.95 10.91 47.82
CA ILE A 282 9.72 12.00 46.87
C ILE A 282 11.08 12.52 46.37
N SER A 283 11.68 11.76 45.46
CA SER A 283 12.91 12.17 44.78
C SER A 283 12.73 12.10 43.27
N CYS A 284 13.35 13.03 42.54
CA CYS A 284 13.31 13.01 41.09
C CYS A 284 14.02 11.76 40.56
N SER A 285 13.38 10.99 39.68
CA SER A 285 13.93 9.76 39.10
C SER A 285 15.13 10.00 38.15
N ILE A 286 15.37 11.26 37.76
CA ILE A 286 16.39 11.68 36.79
C ILE A 286 17.61 12.28 37.50
N CYS A 287 17.43 13.39 38.21
CA CYS A 287 18.51 14.09 38.92
C CYS A 287 18.64 13.75 40.41
N ASN A 288 17.81 12.83 40.93
CA ASN A 288 17.78 12.43 42.35
C ASN A 288 17.53 13.54 43.38
N ILE A 289 17.19 14.76 42.95
CA ILE A 289 16.86 15.86 43.87
C ILE A 289 15.62 15.52 44.69
N ASP A 290 15.69 15.77 46.00
CA ASP A 290 14.58 15.65 46.94
C ASP A 290 14.04 17.05 47.22
N LEU A 291 12.91 17.40 46.59
CA LEU A 291 12.30 18.71 46.74
C LEU A 291 11.75 18.94 48.16
N ASN A 292 11.38 17.89 48.88
CA ASN A 292 10.89 18.01 50.26
C ASN A 292 12.03 18.43 51.21
N LYS A 293 13.24 17.90 51.01
CA LYS A 293 14.40 18.36 51.78
C LYS A 293 14.75 19.84 51.57
N ILE A 294 14.45 20.37 50.38
CA ILE A 294 14.79 21.76 50.01
C ILE A 294 13.67 22.73 50.41
N TYR A 295 12.41 22.38 50.12
CA TYR A 295 11.26 23.28 50.22
C TYR A 295 10.20 22.81 51.23
N GLY A 296 10.45 21.72 51.96
CA GLY A 296 9.48 21.11 52.87
C GLY A 296 8.22 20.65 52.14
N LYS A 297 7.06 20.87 52.76
CA LYS A 297 5.75 20.51 52.20
C LYS A 297 5.47 21.13 50.82
N LEU A 298 6.00 22.32 50.53
CA LEU A 298 5.86 22.94 49.21
C LEU A 298 6.60 22.15 48.12
N GLY A 299 7.69 21.46 48.48
CA GLY A 299 8.44 20.60 47.57
C GLY A 299 7.72 19.30 47.23
N GLU A 300 6.91 18.78 48.15
CA GLU A 300 6.04 17.62 47.91
C GLU A 300 4.96 17.94 46.87
N ASP A 301 4.34 19.11 46.94
CA ASP A 301 3.33 19.55 45.98
C ASP A 301 3.91 19.94 44.61
N ALA A 302 5.22 20.25 44.56
CA ALA A 302 5.92 20.67 43.35
C ALA A 302 6.45 19.51 42.50
N ILE A 303 6.38 18.25 42.96
CA ILE A 303 6.83 17.10 42.17
C ILE A 303 5.83 16.82 41.02
N GLU A 304 6.36 16.61 39.82
CA GLU A 304 5.58 16.37 38.61
C GLU A 304 5.72 14.91 38.15
N TYR A 305 4.81 14.46 37.28
CA TYR A 305 4.78 13.08 36.80
C TYR A 305 4.85 13.06 35.28
N HIS A 306 5.88 12.40 34.74
CA HIS A 306 6.13 12.33 33.30
C HIS A 306 5.80 10.93 32.75
N CYS A 307 5.14 10.86 31.59
CA CYS A 307 4.81 9.57 30.95
C CYS A 307 5.94 9.09 30.01
N ILE A 308 6.57 7.96 30.30
CA ILE A 308 7.70 7.45 29.50
C ILE A 308 7.29 6.56 28.31
N LYS A 309 6.00 6.22 28.19
CA LYS A 309 5.51 5.31 27.16
C LYS A 309 5.48 5.98 25.80
N LYS A 310 6.32 5.49 24.88
CA LYS A 310 6.36 5.95 23.48
C LYS A 310 5.08 5.53 22.75
N ASN A 311 4.43 6.47 22.07
CA ASN A 311 3.36 6.16 21.13
C ASN A 311 3.99 5.51 19.89
N PHE A 312 3.85 4.20 19.72
CA PHE A 312 4.28 3.54 18.49
C PHE A 312 3.34 3.92 17.34
N ILE A 313 3.94 4.27 16.20
CA ILE A 313 3.27 4.49 14.92
C ILE A 313 2.78 3.12 14.42
N ASN A 314 1.74 2.56 15.02
CA ASN A 314 1.07 1.37 14.51
C ASN A 314 -0.41 1.45 14.89
N ASN A 315 -1.17 2.21 14.10
CA ASN A 315 -2.62 2.07 13.84
C ASN A 315 -3.61 1.86 15.01
N SER A 316 -3.25 2.14 16.27
CA SER A 316 -4.19 2.18 17.39
C SER A 316 -4.07 3.51 18.13
N TYR A 317 -5.06 4.38 17.96
CA TYR A 317 -5.14 5.68 18.62
C TYR A 317 -5.42 5.61 20.14
N ASN A 318 -5.48 4.41 20.73
CA ASN A 318 -5.63 4.19 22.16
C ASN A 318 -4.52 3.27 22.66
N VAL A 319 -3.36 3.84 22.95
CA VAL A 319 -2.37 3.16 23.79
C VAL A 319 -2.78 3.40 25.23
N GLU A 320 -3.41 2.41 25.86
CA GLU A 320 -3.71 2.45 27.29
C GLU A 320 -2.42 2.65 28.09
N VAL A 321 -2.44 3.60 29.02
CA VAL A 321 -1.32 3.87 29.93
C VAL A 321 -1.60 3.25 31.29
N SER A 322 -0.55 2.66 31.86
CA SER A 322 -0.56 2.05 33.19
C SER A 322 0.21 2.94 34.17
N ILE A 323 0.06 2.69 35.48
CA ILE A 323 0.78 3.47 36.50
C ILE A 323 2.32 3.33 36.33
N GLY A 324 2.80 2.16 35.87
CA GLY A 324 4.22 1.92 35.61
C GLY A 324 4.79 2.69 34.41
N ASP A 325 3.94 3.32 33.61
CA ASP A 325 4.35 4.16 32.49
C ASP A 325 4.68 5.61 32.92
N TYR A 326 4.64 5.92 34.23
CA TYR A 326 4.92 7.24 34.79
C TYR A 326 6.12 7.23 35.72
N ILE A 327 6.85 8.33 35.74
CA ILE A 327 7.99 8.57 36.64
C ILE A 327 7.82 9.89 37.39
N GLN A 328 8.36 9.98 38.60
CA GLN A 328 8.41 11.23 39.38
C GLN A 328 9.60 12.08 38.92
N VAL A 329 9.35 13.33 38.54
CA VAL A 329 10.36 14.26 38.03
C VAL A 329 10.22 15.63 38.70
N CYS A 330 11.34 16.33 38.91
CA CYS A 330 11.28 17.73 39.33
C CYS A 330 10.82 18.63 38.17
N PRO A 331 10.29 19.83 38.45
CA PRO A 331 9.81 20.75 37.40
C PRO A 331 10.87 21.08 36.34
N SER A 332 12.14 21.15 36.73
CA SER A 332 13.24 21.42 35.80
C SER A 332 13.47 20.26 34.83
N CYS A 333 13.52 19.03 35.32
CA CYS A 333 13.71 17.85 34.45
C CYS A 333 12.50 17.65 33.55
N HIS A 334 11.28 17.87 34.06
CA HIS A 334 10.06 17.75 33.27
C HIS A 334 10.04 18.74 32.09
N LYS A 335 10.35 20.02 32.35
CA LYS A 335 10.46 21.05 31.31
C LYS A 335 11.51 20.71 30.24
N ILE A 336 12.63 20.09 30.61
CA ILE A 336 13.66 19.67 29.65
C ILE A 336 13.12 18.55 28.75
N LEU A 337 12.48 17.54 29.32
CA LEU A 337 11.86 16.44 28.56
C LEU A 337 10.79 16.95 27.59
N ASP A 338 9.94 17.89 28.03
CA ASP A 338 8.94 18.52 27.17
C ASP A 338 9.57 19.32 26.02
N LYS A 339 10.58 20.14 26.32
CA LYS A 339 11.25 20.99 25.33
C LYS A 339 11.95 20.19 24.24
N PHE A 340 12.49 19.02 24.58
CA PHE A 340 13.23 18.15 23.66
C PHE A 340 12.47 16.86 23.31
N TYR A 341 11.15 16.89 23.44
CA TYR A 341 10.28 15.73 23.19
C TYR A 341 10.57 15.06 21.83
N GLY A 342 10.75 13.73 21.86
CA GLY A 342 11.04 12.91 20.68
C GLY A 342 12.50 12.90 20.22
N LYS A 343 13.37 13.74 20.80
CA LYS A 343 14.82 13.75 20.56
C LYS A 343 15.64 13.27 21.74
N LEU A 344 15.09 13.38 22.95
CA LEU A 344 15.75 13.08 24.20
C LEU A 344 14.72 12.41 25.11
N ASP A 345 15.01 11.20 25.57
CA ASP A 345 14.15 10.46 26.50
C ASP A 345 14.71 10.43 27.94
N TYR A 346 13.97 9.80 28.84
CA TYR A 346 14.33 9.69 30.25
C TYR A 346 15.76 9.14 30.46
N ASN A 347 16.16 8.12 29.70
CA ASN A 347 17.48 7.51 29.84
C ASN A 347 18.57 8.45 29.32
N ASP A 348 18.31 9.13 28.20
CA ASP A 348 19.22 10.11 27.63
C ASP A 348 19.47 11.27 28.61
N LEU A 349 18.41 11.82 29.22
CA LEU A 349 18.55 12.91 30.19
C LEU A 349 19.37 12.47 31.41
N LYS A 350 19.08 11.28 31.92
CA LYS A 350 19.76 10.70 33.08
C LYS A 350 21.25 10.49 32.83
N ALA A 351 21.64 10.14 31.60
CA ALA A 351 23.04 9.95 31.22
C ALA A 351 23.83 11.28 31.12
N ILE A 352 23.15 12.40 30.85
CA ILE A 352 23.79 13.71 30.66
C ILE A 352 23.99 14.44 32.01
N ILE A 353 23.13 14.20 32.99
CA ILE A 353 23.23 14.84 34.30
C ILE A 353 24.44 14.29 35.05
N LYS A 354 25.40 15.18 35.29
CA LYS A 354 26.46 14.95 36.27
C LYS A 354 25.88 15.29 37.64
N ASN A 355 25.61 14.27 38.44
CA ASN A 355 25.30 14.49 39.85
C ASN A 355 26.62 14.85 40.54
N GLU A 356 26.77 16.11 40.94
CA GLU A 356 27.78 16.53 41.92
C GLU A 356 27.16 16.58 43.30
#